data_AF-A0A3A4J250-F1
#
_entry.id   AF-A0A3A4J250-F1
#
_cell.length_a   1.000
_cell.length_b   1.000
_cell.length_c   1.000
_cell.angle_alpha   90.00
_cell.angle_beta   90.00
_cell.angle_gamma   90.00
#
_symmetry.space_group_name_H-M   'P 1'
#
loop_
_entity.id
_entity.type
_entity.pdbx_description
1 polymer ?
#
loop_
_entity_poly.entity_id
_entity_poly.type
_entity_poly.pdbx_seq_one_letter_code
_entity_poly.pdbx_strand_id
1 'polypeptide(L)'
;MKPRGFTLAELLLAAAILAFALTSLLVLFVNCLFLNENNRNSSIAVGHAQYVLEDIKNTAFELMSSRIQNGTWSWSSTVIESRGLTPLRNELITTSCSGTDPLDVRVRVFWQSKGQTAGTKNVTVETLFSR
;
A
#
# COMPACT_ATOMS: atom_id res chain seq x y z
N MET A 1 38.97 20.34 -45.20
CA MET A 1 37.57 20.40 -44.72
C MET A 1 37.51 21.42 -43.59
N LYS A 2 36.72 22.49 -43.72
CA LYS A 2 36.59 23.52 -42.66
C LYS A 2 35.75 22.95 -41.51
N PRO A 3 36.17 23.03 -40.25
CA PRO A 3 35.32 22.64 -39.13
C PRO A 3 34.13 23.60 -39.07
N ARG A 4 32.91 23.08 -39.19
CA ARG A 4 31.68 23.84 -38.99
C ARG A 4 31.43 23.89 -37.49
N GLY A 5 31.70 25.03 -36.87
CA GLY A 5 31.33 25.28 -35.48
C GLY A 5 29.81 25.41 -35.34
N PHE A 6 29.29 25.07 -34.16
CA PHE A 6 27.90 25.33 -33.81
C PHE A 6 27.63 26.84 -33.78
N THR A 7 26.49 27.25 -34.33
CA THR A 7 26.03 28.63 -34.16
C THR A 7 25.53 28.85 -32.74
N LEU A 8 25.60 30.10 -32.26
CA LEU A 8 25.14 30.46 -30.92
C LEU A 8 23.64 30.13 -30.73
N ALA A 9 22.82 30.28 -31.78
CA ALA A 9 21.40 29.94 -31.74
C ALA A 9 21.15 28.43 -31.56
N GLU A 10 21.91 27.58 -32.27
CA GLU A 10 21.81 26.13 -32.13
C GLU A 10 22.24 25.66 -30.73
N LEU A 11 23.28 26.26 -30.16
CA LEU A 11 23.72 25.96 -28.79
C LEU A 11 22.65 26.33 -27.76
N LEU A 12 22.03 27.51 -27.89
CA LEU A 12 20.96 27.95 -26.99
C LEU A 12 19.72 27.05 -27.09
N LEU A 13 19.33 26.63 -28.30
CA LEU A 13 18.22 25.72 -28.50
C LEU A 13 18.51 24.33 -27.88
N ALA A 14 19.70 23.78 -28.13
CA ALA A 14 20.11 22.50 -27.55
C ALA A 14 20.13 22.55 -26.01
N ALA A 15 20.64 23.64 -25.43
CA ALA A 15 20.66 23.85 -23.99
C ALA A 15 19.23 23.95 -23.41
N ALA A 16 18.30 24.62 -24.10
CA ALA A 16 16.92 24.72 -23.67
C ALA A 16 16.20 23.35 -23.68
N ILE A 17 16.41 22.56 -24.73
CA ILE A 17 15.86 21.19 -24.83
C ILE A 17 16.44 20.31 -23.71
N LEU A 18 17.76 20.38 -23.49
CA LEU A 18 18.42 19.64 -22.42
C LEU A 18 17.89 20.03 -21.04
N ALA A 19 17.71 21.33 -20.76
CA ALA A 19 17.16 21.80 -19.50
C ALA A 19 15.75 21.25 -19.26
N PHE A 20 14.88 21.24 -20.29
CA PHE A 20 13.54 20.67 -20.18
C PHE A 20 13.54 19.14 -20.01
N ALA A 21 14.44 18.44 -20.69
CA ALA A 21 14.61 17.00 -20.53
C ALA A 21 15.07 16.65 -19.10
N LEU A 22 16.03 17.40 -18.55
CA LEU A 22 16.52 17.18 -17.20
C LEU A 22 15.45 17.43 -16.13
N THR A 23 14.68 18.52 -16.25
CA THR A 23 13.62 18.81 -15.28
C THR A 23 12.52 17.75 -15.30
N SER A 24 12.10 17.30 -16.49
CA SER A 24 11.11 16.23 -16.61
C SER A 24 11.61 14.88 -16.06
N LEU A 25 12.88 14.53 -16.30
CA LEU A 25 13.51 13.33 -15.74
C LEU A 25 13.58 13.37 -14.20
N LEU A 26 13.90 14.53 -13.62
CA LEU A 26 13.94 14.69 -12.16
C LEU A 26 12.56 14.49 -11.53
N VAL A 27 11.51 15.06 -12.14
CA VAL A 27 10.13 14.87 -11.68
C VAL A 27 9.73 13.39 -11.78
N LEU A 28 10.06 12.72 -12.89
CA LEU A 28 9.79 11.30 -13.06
C LEU A 28 10.50 10.46 -12.00
N PHE A 29 11.77 10.74 -11.72
CA PHE A 29 12.55 10.03 -10.71
C PHE A 29 11.91 10.13 -9.32
N VAL A 30 11.51 11.34 -8.91
CA VAL A 30 10.84 11.56 -7.62
C VAL A 30 9.51 10.79 -7.55
N ASN A 31 8.74 10.76 -8.64
CA ASN A 31 7.49 10.00 -8.69
C ASN A 31 7.73 8.49 -8.57
N CYS A 32 8.78 7.96 -9.20
CA CYS A 32 9.16 6.56 -9.07
C CYS A 32 9.52 6.19 -7.62
N LEU A 33 10.20 7.08 -6.88
CA LEU A 33 10.50 6.85 -5.47
C LEU A 33 9.22 6.73 -4.63
N PHE A 34 8.25 7.63 -4.81
CA PHE A 34 6.98 7.57 -4.10
C PHE A 34 6.15 6.34 -4.50
N LEU A 35 6.15 5.97 -5.78
CA LEU A 35 5.46 4.79 -6.26
C LEU A 35 6.04 3.51 -5.64
N ASN A 36 7.38 3.41 -5.57
CA ASN A 36 8.05 2.26 -4.97
C ASN A 36 7.71 2.10 -3.48
N GLU A 37 7.73 3.20 -2.73
CA GLU A 37 7.32 3.20 -1.32
C GLU A 37 5.85 2.80 -1.14
N ASN A 38 4.95 3.31 -2.00
CA ASN A 38 3.55 2.94 -1.95
C ASN A 38 3.33 1.46 -2.29
N ASN A 39 4.03 0.92 -3.28
CA ASN A 39 3.98 -0.50 -3.63
C ASN A 39 4.47 -1.38 -2.49
N ARG A 40 5.60 -1.03 -1.88
CA ARG A 40 6.13 -1.74 -0.70
C ARG A 40 5.12 -1.76 0.45
N ASN A 41 4.54 -0.62 0.78
CA ASN A 41 3.55 -0.51 1.85
C ASN A 41 2.28 -1.30 1.53
N SER A 42 1.83 -1.29 0.28
CA SER A 42 0.70 -2.11 -0.18
C SER A 42 0.98 -3.61 -0.04
N SER A 43 2.17 -4.07 -0.44
CA SER A 43 2.56 -5.48 -0.28
C SER A 43 2.61 -5.91 1.18
N ILE A 44 3.12 -5.07 2.07
CA ILE A 44 3.11 -5.32 3.52
C ILE A 44 1.67 -5.42 4.04
N ALA A 45 0.81 -4.45 3.67
CA ALA A 45 -0.59 -4.41 4.11
C ALA A 45 -1.39 -5.64 3.63
N VAL A 46 -1.15 -6.11 2.39
CA VAL A 46 -1.73 -7.36 1.89
C VAL A 46 -1.24 -8.56 2.71
N GLY A 47 0.06 -8.62 3.03
CA GLY A 47 0.62 -9.66 3.89
C GLY A 47 -0.04 -9.69 5.28
N HIS A 48 -0.25 -8.52 5.89
CA HIS A 48 -0.97 -8.42 7.17
C HIS A 48 -2.43 -8.87 7.06
N ALA A 49 -3.14 -8.47 6.01
CA ALA A 49 -4.51 -8.89 5.76
C ALA A 49 -4.61 -10.42 5.61
N GLN A 50 -3.69 -11.02 4.85
CA GLN A 50 -3.61 -12.47 4.66
C GLN A 50 -3.28 -13.19 5.96
N TYR A 51 -2.35 -12.66 6.76
CA TYR A 51 -2.04 -13.23 8.07
C TYR A 51 -3.27 -13.28 8.97
N VAL A 52 -4.05 -12.20 9.02
CA VAL A 52 -5.30 -12.15 9.79
C VAL A 52 -6.34 -13.13 9.25
N LEU A 53 -6.46 -13.25 7.92
CA LEU A 53 -7.37 -14.24 7.32
C LEU A 53 -6.99 -15.68 7.67
N GLU A 54 -5.70 -16.01 7.65
CA GLU A 54 -5.25 -17.35 8.06
C GLU A 54 -5.46 -17.58 9.57
N ASP A 55 -5.31 -16.56 10.41
CA ASP A 55 -5.64 -16.67 11.84
C ASP A 55 -7.15 -16.89 12.08
N ILE A 56 -8.01 -16.20 11.31
CA ILE A 56 -9.47 -16.42 11.33
C ILE A 56 -9.80 -17.84 10.86
N LYS A 57 -9.18 -18.30 9.77
CA LYS A 57 -9.38 -19.63 9.20
C LYS A 57 -8.99 -20.76 10.18
N ASN A 58 -8.01 -20.52 11.05
CA ASN A 58 -7.63 -21.46 12.11
C ASN A 58 -8.59 -21.47 13.32
N THR A 59 -9.67 -20.68 13.28
CA THR A 59 -10.72 -20.68 14.31
C THR A 59 -11.89 -21.56 13.88
N ALA A 60 -12.58 -22.20 14.84
CA ALA A 60 -13.80 -22.96 14.55
C ALA A 60 -14.87 -22.05 13.90
N PHE A 61 -15.51 -22.52 12.83
CA PHE A 61 -16.50 -21.77 12.03
C PHE A 61 -17.57 -21.08 12.90
N GLU A 62 -18.12 -21.82 13.86
CA GLU A 62 -19.17 -21.34 14.79
C GLU A 62 -18.75 -20.12 15.64
N LEU A 63 -17.44 -19.94 15.86
CA LEU A 63 -16.89 -18.85 16.66
C LEU A 63 -16.41 -17.66 15.82
N MET A 64 -16.24 -17.83 14.50
CA MET A 64 -15.65 -16.81 13.62
C MET A 64 -16.46 -15.50 13.67
N SER A 65 -17.77 -15.58 13.41
CA SER A 65 -18.64 -14.39 13.36
C SER A 65 -18.66 -13.64 14.70
N SER A 66 -18.83 -14.36 15.82
CA SER A 66 -18.83 -13.76 17.16
C SER A 66 -17.50 -13.09 17.49
N ARG A 67 -16.36 -13.72 17.19
CA ARG A 67 -15.04 -13.16 17.47
C ARG A 67 -14.71 -11.95 16.59
N ILE A 68 -15.15 -11.96 15.33
CA ILE A 68 -15.01 -10.81 14.42
C ILE A 68 -15.80 -9.62 14.97
N GLN A 69 -17.06 -9.84 15.36
CA GLN A 69 -17.93 -8.78 15.92
C GLN A 69 -17.40 -8.23 17.25
N ASN A 70 -16.77 -9.08 18.07
CA ASN A 70 -16.09 -8.66 19.30
C ASN A 70 -14.76 -7.93 19.06
N GLY A 71 -14.33 -7.76 17.80
CA GLY A 71 -13.10 -7.04 17.47
C GLY A 71 -11.81 -7.80 17.79
N THR A 72 -11.85 -9.13 17.89
CA THR A 72 -10.68 -9.97 18.20
C THR A 72 -9.51 -9.74 17.21
N TRP A 73 -9.86 -9.45 15.96
CA TRP A 73 -8.92 -9.18 14.86
C TRP A 73 -8.86 -7.71 14.44
N SER A 74 -9.40 -6.80 15.26
CA SER A 74 -9.27 -5.36 15.06
C SER A 74 -8.00 -4.87 15.76
N TRP A 75 -6.91 -4.76 15.01
CA TRP A 75 -5.58 -4.51 15.57
C TRP A 75 -5.10 -3.09 15.31
N SER A 76 -4.60 -2.43 16.36
CA SER A 76 -3.78 -1.22 16.26
C SER A 76 -2.33 -1.57 15.92
N SER A 77 -1.55 -0.57 15.52
CA SER A 77 -0.10 -0.71 15.26
C SER A 77 0.68 -1.42 16.38
N THR A 78 0.31 -1.19 17.65
CA THR A 78 0.92 -1.85 18.82
C THR A 78 0.64 -3.36 18.87
N VAL A 79 -0.59 -3.76 18.54
CA VAL A 79 -0.96 -5.18 18.50
C VAL A 79 -0.26 -5.87 17.34
N ILE A 80 -0.18 -5.22 16.18
CA ILE A 80 0.55 -5.73 15.01
C ILE A 80 2.02 -6.01 15.35
N GLU A 81 2.68 -5.06 16.02
CA GLU A 81 4.07 -5.22 16.48
C GLU A 81 4.23 -6.38 17.46
N SER A 82 3.31 -6.53 18.42
CA SER A 82 3.33 -7.67 19.36
C SER A 82 3.11 -9.04 18.70
N ARG A 83 2.56 -9.07 17.48
CA ARG A 83 2.42 -10.30 16.66
C ARG A 83 3.68 -10.59 15.83
N GLY A 84 4.74 -9.79 15.98
CA GLY A 84 6.00 -9.93 15.25
C GLY A 84 5.93 -9.41 13.80
N LEU A 85 4.88 -8.67 13.46
CA LEU A 85 4.73 -8.01 12.17
C LEU A 85 5.31 -6.59 12.24
N THR A 86 5.76 -6.05 11.11
CA THR A 86 6.31 -4.68 11.05
C THR A 86 5.19 -3.70 10.75
N PRO A 87 4.70 -2.91 11.73
CA PRO A 87 3.56 -2.03 11.50
C PRO A 87 3.91 -0.91 10.52
N LEU A 88 2.95 -0.59 9.65
CA LEU A 88 2.97 0.62 8.83
C LEU A 88 2.65 1.86 9.69
N ARG A 89 2.89 3.04 9.12
CA ARG A 89 2.64 4.30 9.83
C ARG A 89 1.14 4.44 10.14
N ASN A 90 0.82 4.56 11.43
CA ASN A 90 -0.56 4.70 11.92
C ASN A 90 -1.49 3.63 11.33
N GLU A 91 -1.03 2.38 11.38
CA GLU A 91 -1.76 1.25 10.83
C GLU A 91 -2.92 0.82 11.72
N LEU A 92 -4.05 0.52 11.09
CA LEU A 92 -5.24 -0.03 11.73
C LEU A 92 -5.79 -1.17 10.87
N ILE A 93 -5.97 -2.34 11.47
CA ILE A 93 -6.65 -3.47 10.85
C ILE A 93 -8.06 -3.55 11.43
N THR A 94 -9.05 -3.73 10.57
CA THR A 94 -10.44 -3.94 10.95
C THR A 94 -11.00 -5.14 10.23
N THR A 95 -11.79 -5.94 10.93
CA THR A 95 -12.46 -7.11 10.38
C THR A 95 -13.96 -6.95 10.46
N SER A 96 -14.67 -7.36 9.43
CA SER A 96 -16.14 -7.38 9.40
C SER A 96 -16.61 -8.66 8.72
N CYS A 97 -17.76 -9.16 9.14
CA CYS A 97 -18.37 -10.33 8.51
C CYS A 97 -19.87 -10.14 8.24
N SER A 98 -20.37 -10.85 7.23
CA SER A 98 -21.79 -10.88 6.87
C SER A 98 -22.17 -12.27 6.32
N GLY A 99 -23.47 -12.60 6.36
CA GLY A 99 -23.94 -13.93 5.97
C GLY A 99 -23.84 -14.96 7.09
N THR A 100 -24.31 -16.17 6.81
CA THR A 100 -24.39 -17.27 7.78
C THR A 100 -23.68 -18.52 7.28
N ASP A 101 -23.91 -18.90 6.02
CA ASP A 101 -23.17 -19.95 5.31
C ASP A 101 -23.38 -19.77 3.79
N PRO A 102 -22.38 -19.35 3.00
CA PRO A 102 -21.03 -19.01 3.44
C PRO A 102 -20.99 -17.71 4.25
N LEU A 103 -20.08 -17.66 5.22
CA LEU A 103 -19.72 -16.46 5.96
C LEU A 103 -18.74 -15.62 5.11
N ASP A 104 -19.18 -14.43 4.70
CA ASP A 104 -18.33 -13.44 4.05
C ASP A 104 -17.51 -12.71 5.10
N VAL A 105 -16.19 -12.80 5.01
CA VAL A 105 -15.24 -12.14 5.90
C VAL A 105 -14.40 -11.15 5.10
N ARG A 106 -14.44 -9.89 5.54
CA ARG A 106 -13.69 -8.79 4.97
C ARG A 106 -12.67 -8.27 5.99
N VAL A 107 -11.40 -8.29 5.59
CA VAL A 107 -10.29 -7.71 6.35
C VAL A 107 -9.82 -6.44 5.64
N ARG A 108 -9.81 -5.33 6.36
CA ARG A 108 -9.35 -4.03 5.85
C ARG A 108 -8.15 -3.57 6.65
N VAL A 109 -7.09 -3.23 5.94
CA VAL A 109 -5.88 -2.66 6.52
C VAL A 109 -5.78 -1.22 6.07
N PHE A 110 -5.69 -0.30 7.02
CA PHE A 110 -5.56 1.13 6.80
C PHE A 110 -4.16 1.57 7.25
N TRP A 111 -3.52 2.46 6.48
CA TRP A 111 -2.26 3.06 6.89
C TRP A 111 -2.13 4.48 6.34
N GLN A 112 -1.22 5.26 6.91
CA GLN A 112 -0.92 6.61 6.42
C GLN A 112 0.28 6.61 5.47
N SER A 113 0.08 7.14 4.26
CA SER A 113 1.16 7.39 3.32
C SER A 113 1.93 8.68 3.64
N LYS A 114 3.21 8.73 3.27
CA LYS A 114 4.07 9.92 3.34
C LYS A 114 4.25 10.54 1.94
N GLY A 115 4.55 11.83 1.88
CA GLY A 115 4.90 12.53 0.62
C GLY A 115 3.71 13.21 -0.05
N GLN A 116 3.76 13.36 -1.37
CA GLN A 116 2.75 14.11 -2.15
C GLN A 116 1.34 13.48 -2.10
N THR A 117 1.23 12.21 -1.73
CA THR A 117 -0.04 11.48 -1.55
C THR A 117 -0.35 11.23 -0.07
N ALA A 118 0.02 12.18 0.80
CA ALA A 118 -0.28 12.13 2.23
C ALA A 118 -1.79 11.95 2.44
N GLY A 119 -2.15 10.83 3.07
CA GLY A 119 -3.54 10.46 3.28
C GLY A 119 -3.65 9.02 3.77
N THR A 120 -4.85 8.68 4.23
CA THR A 120 -5.18 7.30 4.62
C THR A 120 -5.35 6.47 3.37
N LYS A 121 -4.54 5.42 3.24
CA LYS A 121 -4.66 4.38 2.22
C LYS A 121 -5.29 3.15 2.88
N ASN A 122 -5.92 2.32 2.07
CA ASN A 122 -6.43 1.05 2.53
C ASN A 122 -6.26 -0.04 1.47
N VAL A 123 -6.25 -1.28 1.96
CA VAL A 123 -6.42 -2.48 1.15
C VAL A 123 -7.48 -3.34 1.81
N THR A 124 -8.32 -3.95 0.99
CA THR A 124 -9.41 -4.82 1.43
C THR A 124 -9.20 -6.19 0.82
N VAL A 125 -9.22 -7.23 1.65
CA VAL A 125 -9.22 -8.62 1.21
C VAL A 125 -10.50 -9.27 1.72
N GLU A 126 -11.18 -9.97 0.84
CA GLU A 126 -12.47 -10.61 1.09
C GLU A 126 -12.31 -12.11 0.86
N THR A 127 -12.98 -12.91 1.68
CA THR A 127 -13.02 -14.35 1.52
C THR A 127 -14.34 -14.91 2.04
N LEU A 128 -14.72 -16.06 1.50
CA LEU A 128 -15.90 -16.79 1.91
C LEU A 128 -15.46 -18.04 2.67
N PHE A 129 -15.93 -18.18 3.90
CA PHE A 129 -15.78 -19.41 4.67
C PHE A 129 -17.10 -20.19 4.64
N SER A 130 -17.03 -21.49 4.44
CA SER A 130 -18.14 -22.42 4.64
C SER A 130 -17.79 -23.40 5.76
N ARG A 131 -18.81 -24.07 6.29
CA ARG A 131 -18.66 -25.07 7.35
C ARG A 131 -17.81 -26.28 6.94
#